data_AF-A0A6P0S4T1-F1
#
_entry.id   AF-A0A6P0S4T1-F1
#
_cell.length_a   1.000
_cell.length_b   1.000
_cell.length_c   1.000
_cell.angle_alpha   90.00
_cell.angle_beta   90.00
_cell.angle_gamma   90.00
#
_symmetry.space_group_name_H-M   'P 1'
#
loop_
_entity.id
_entity.type
_entity.pdbx_description
1 polymer ?
#
loop_
_entity_poly.entity_id
_entity_poly.type
_entity_poly.pdbx_seq_one_letter_code
_entity_poly.pdbx_strand_id
1 'polypeptide(L)'
;IDAVDISNQVILKAMRGVYNNNSFRGKNFTFRERYFQQTVEGYQLCDLVKKTVNFLQGNLLNPLFLAKRGKYDVIFCRNLLIYFEPGARKRAVDILTNSLTTRGLLFVGCAETGQMITNGFVSVKQPFTFAYRKVEEVREIRETRETREMRRWGDGEMGRGGDKGEEEIRERRRQGRWRHGETRETSKNSQFPIPNSQFPNNKQPTTNNQQQTTNNKLETARHLANQGRLEEAVTLCENYLNQNRTNAQAYILLGEVYQGLDNNEQAEQYFHKAIYLEPNSYEALLHLALIKEHRGEHKSAAILRRRIQRLLGARW
;
A
#
# COMPACT_ATOMS: atom_id res chain seq x y z
N ILE A 1 -17.38 7.66 9.13
CA ILE A 1 -16.36 7.45 8.07
C ILE A 1 -16.85 8.18 6.83
N ASP A 2 -16.08 9.09 6.27
CA ASP A 2 -16.41 9.70 4.98
C ASP A 2 -15.79 8.86 3.85
N ALA A 3 -16.59 8.44 2.88
CA ALA A 3 -16.15 7.67 1.71
C ALA A 3 -16.43 8.48 0.45
N VAL A 4 -15.36 8.85 -0.28
CA VAL A 4 -15.42 9.78 -1.41
C VAL A 4 -15.06 9.07 -2.70
N ASP A 5 -15.84 9.27 -3.75
CA ASP A 5 -15.49 8.89 -5.12
C ASP A 5 -16.04 9.91 -6.13
N ILE A 6 -15.42 10.01 -7.30
CA ILE A 6 -15.94 10.86 -8.39
C ILE A 6 -17.12 10.18 -9.11
N SER A 7 -17.15 8.84 -9.11
CA SER A 7 -18.14 8.02 -9.79
C SER A 7 -19.39 7.80 -8.94
N ASN A 8 -20.50 8.41 -9.34
CA ASN A 8 -21.79 8.19 -8.70
C ASN A 8 -22.23 6.71 -8.78
N GLN A 9 -21.90 6.01 -9.88
CA GLN A 9 -22.21 4.59 -10.02
C GLN A 9 -21.53 3.73 -8.95
N VAL A 10 -20.24 3.99 -8.65
CA VAL A 10 -19.50 3.27 -7.62
C VAL A 10 -20.06 3.59 -6.22
N ILE A 11 -20.43 4.86 -5.99
CA ILE A 11 -21.08 5.28 -4.75
C ILE A 11 -22.40 4.56 -4.53
N LEU A 12 -23.29 4.54 -5.53
CA LEU A 12 -24.58 3.85 -5.43
C LEU A 12 -24.40 2.34 -5.19
N LYS A 13 -23.40 1.73 -5.82
CA LYS A 13 -23.04 0.33 -5.56
C LYS A 13 -22.57 0.12 -4.11
N ALA A 14 -21.72 1.00 -3.60
CA ALA A 14 -21.23 0.93 -2.22
C ALA A 14 -22.35 1.19 -1.18
N MET A 15 -23.26 2.14 -1.46
CA MET A 15 -24.45 2.40 -0.65
C MET A 15 -25.40 1.20 -0.62
N ARG A 16 -25.58 0.51 -1.75
CA ARG A 16 -26.35 -0.75 -1.81
C ARG A 16 -25.74 -1.78 -0.85
N GLY A 17 -24.42 -1.93 -0.88
CA GLY A 17 -23.68 -2.78 0.04
C GLY A 17 -23.84 -4.28 -0.22
N VAL A 18 -24.13 -4.66 -1.47
CA VAL A 18 -24.22 -6.06 -1.91
C VAL A 18 -22.96 -6.43 -2.68
N TYR A 19 -22.31 -7.51 -2.25
CA TYR A 19 -21.03 -7.94 -2.78
C TYR A 19 -21.03 -9.43 -3.12
N ASN A 20 -20.38 -9.80 -4.21
CA ASN A 20 -20.24 -11.21 -4.60
C ASN A 20 -19.06 -11.88 -3.89
N ASN A 21 -18.90 -13.20 -4.07
CA ASN A 21 -17.77 -13.95 -3.51
C ASN A 21 -16.40 -13.34 -3.88
N ASN A 22 -16.23 -12.86 -5.11
CA ASN A 22 -14.98 -12.29 -5.62
C ASN A 22 -14.60 -10.95 -4.96
N SER A 23 -15.53 -10.33 -4.24
CA SER A 23 -15.29 -9.08 -3.49
C SER A 23 -14.55 -9.33 -2.18
N PHE A 24 -14.58 -10.57 -1.68
CA PHE A 24 -13.86 -10.99 -0.48
C PHE A 24 -12.55 -11.66 -0.89
N ARG A 25 -11.45 -11.30 -0.22
CA ARG A 25 -10.11 -11.83 -0.50
C ARG A 25 -9.49 -12.41 0.75
N GLY A 26 -8.54 -13.32 0.56
CA GLY A 26 -7.87 -14.03 1.65
C GLY A 26 -8.70 -15.19 2.21
N LYS A 27 -8.25 -15.72 3.34
CA LYS A 27 -8.84 -16.93 3.97
C LYS A 27 -9.66 -16.64 5.22
N ASN A 28 -9.60 -15.42 5.74
CA ASN A 28 -10.30 -15.04 6.97
C ASN A 28 -11.62 -14.34 6.65
N PHE A 29 -12.74 -15.05 6.83
CA PHE A 29 -14.09 -14.54 6.58
C PHE A 29 -14.89 -14.26 7.86
N THR A 30 -14.26 -14.24 9.03
CA THR A 30 -14.94 -14.01 10.32
C THR A 30 -15.68 -12.66 10.38
N PHE A 31 -15.22 -11.64 9.65
CA PHE A 31 -15.93 -10.37 9.54
C PHE A 31 -17.16 -10.48 8.62
N ARG A 32 -17.08 -11.32 7.58
CA ARG A 32 -18.19 -11.55 6.65
C ARG A 32 -19.35 -12.20 7.38
N GLU A 33 -19.06 -13.23 8.17
CA GLU A 33 -20.07 -13.92 9.00
C GLU A 33 -20.72 -13.00 10.04
N ARG A 34 -19.96 -12.04 10.59
CA ARG A 34 -20.48 -11.10 11.60
C ARG A 34 -21.29 -9.94 11.02
N TYR A 35 -20.89 -9.42 9.86
CA TYR A 35 -21.41 -8.15 9.35
C TYR A 35 -22.16 -8.27 8.03
N PHE A 36 -22.18 -9.44 7.40
CA PHE A 36 -22.89 -9.67 6.15
C PHE A 36 -23.90 -10.79 6.29
N GLN A 37 -25.02 -10.62 5.61
CA GLN A 37 -26.03 -11.66 5.43
C GLN A 37 -25.96 -12.18 4.00
N GLN A 38 -25.94 -13.51 3.85
CA GLN A 38 -26.04 -14.12 2.53
C GLN A 38 -27.46 -13.98 1.98
N THR A 39 -27.57 -13.57 0.72
CA THR A 39 -28.81 -13.34 -0.03
C THR A 39 -28.67 -13.96 -1.42
N VAL A 40 -29.77 -13.98 -2.18
CA VAL A 40 -29.76 -14.44 -3.59
C VAL A 40 -28.85 -13.60 -4.49
N GLU A 41 -28.65 -12.32 -4.17
CA GLU A 41 -27.82 -11.40 -4.97
C GLU A 41 -26.35 -11.37 -4.55
N GLY A 42 -26.00 -12.07 -3.45
CA GLY A 42 -24.66 -12.06 -2.85
C GLY A 42 -24.72 -11.80 -1.35
N TYR A 43 -23.68 -11.17 -0.82
CA TYR A 43 -23.56 -10.85 0.61
C TYR A 43 -23.94 -9.39 0.83
N GLN A 44 -25.03 -9.18 1.56
CA GLN A 44 -25.54 -7.87 1.94
C GLN A 44 -24.87 -7.43 3.25
N LEU A 45 -24.21 -6.28 3.24
CA LEU A 45 -23.67 -5.65 4.43
C LEU A 45 -24.82 -5.17 5.33
N CYS A 46 -24.73 -5.46 6.63
CA CYS A 46 -25.73 -5.05 7.60
C CYS A 46 -25.79 -3.53 7.79
N ASP A 47 -26.99 -3.03 8.13
CA ASP A 47 -27.22 -1.59 8.25
C ASP A 47 -26.42 -0.92 9.37
N LEU A 48 -26.05 -1.67 10.41
CA LEU A 48 -25.21 -1.16 11.50
C LEU A 48 -23.89 -0.61 10.95
N VAL A 49 -23.25 -1.34 10.03
CA VAL A 49 -21.99 -0.87 9.41
C VAL A 49 -22.28 0.22 8.37
N LYS A 50 -23.30 0.04 7.52
CA LYS A 50 -23.65 1.02 6.48
C LYS A 50 -23.90 2.42 7.05
N LYS A 51 -24.60 2.51 8.18
CA LYS A 51 -24.93 3.78 8.86
C LYS A 51 -23.71 4.50 9.45
N THR A 52 -22.55 3.84 9.56
CA THR A 52 -21.30 4.50 9.99
C THR A 52 -20.55 5.22 8.86
N VAL A 53 -21.01 5.04 7.61
CA VAL A 53 -20.36 5.57 6.42
C VAL A 53 -21.23 6.66 5.78
N ASN A 54 -20.63 7.82 5.58
CA ASN A 54 -21.20 8.93 4.84
C ASN A 54 -20.55 8.96 3.45
N PHE A 55 -21.31 8.60 2.43
CA PHE A 55 -20.83 8.55 1.04
C PHE A 55 -20.98 9.90 0.37
N LEU A 56 -19.90 10.37 -0.27
CA LEU A 56 -19.84 11.68 -0.88
C LEU A 56 -19.34 11.58 -2.32
N GLN A 57 -20.10 12.15 -3.25
CA GLN A 57 -19.61 12.31 -4.62
C GLN A 57 -18.74 13.56 -4.70
N GLY A 58 -17.48 13.40 -5.14
CA GLY A 58 -16.56 14.52 -5.25
C GLY A 58 -15.28 14.22 -5.98
N ASN A 59 -14.66 15.29 -6.47
CA ASN A 59 -13.33 15.24 -7.06
C ASN A 59 -12.30 15.67 -6.02
N LEU A 60 -11.35 14.78 -5.70
CA LEU A 60 -10.25 15.05 -4.76
C LEU A 60 -9.42 16.28 -5.15
N LEU A 61 -9.31 16.60 -6.44
CA LEU A 61 -8.55 17.76 -6.92
C LEU A 61 -9.27 19.10 -6.70
N ASN A 62 -10.52 19.09 -6.23
CA ASN A 62 -11.22 20.30 -5.83
C ASN A 62 -10.87 20.65 -4.36
N PRO A 63 -10.06 21.69 -4.09
CA PRO A 63 -9.62 22.00 -2.74
C PRO A 63 -10.77 22.40 -1.81
N LEU A 64 -11.86 22.96 -2.36
CA LEU A 64 -13.03 23.37 -1.57
C LEU A 64 -13.90 22.17 -1.14
N PHE A 65 -13.75 21.01 -1.78
CA PHE A 65 -14.58 19.85 -1.51
C PHE A 65 -14.35 19.29 -0.10
N LEU A 66 -13.09 19.11 0.29
CA LEU A 66 -12.72 18.66 1.63
C LEU A 66 -12.56 19.82 2.62
N ALA A 67 -12.35 21.06 2.18
CA ALA A 67 -12.19 22.19 3.09
C ALA A 67 -13.42 22.47 3.97
N LYS A 68 -14.62 22.12 3.50
CA LYS A 68 -15.86 22.21 4.30
C LYS A 68 -16.01 21.06 5.31
N ARG A 69 -15.09 20.08 5.28
CA ARG A 69 -15.04 18.95 6.20
C ARG A 69 -13.97 19.21 7.26
N GLY A 70 -14.17 18.64 8.44
CA GLY A 70 -13.16 18.69 9.51
C GLY A 70 -11.88 17.96 9.10
N LYS A 71 -10.90 17.95 10.00
CA LYS A 71 -9.68 17.17 9.84
C LYS A 71 -9.95 15.69 10.13
N TYR A 72 -9.16 14.81 9.52
CA TYR A 72 -9.23 13.35 9.71
C TYR A 72 -8.04 12.83 10.49
N ASP A 73 -8.27 11.91 11.42
CA ASP A 73 -7.21 11.16 12.10
C ASP A 73 -6.59 10.09 11.21
N VAL A 74 -7.37 9.53 10.28
CA VAL A 74 -6.91 8.53 9.33
C VAL A 74 -7.50 8.80 7.96
N ILE A 75 -6.66 8.77 6.93
CA ILE A 75 -7.07 8.84 5.53
C ILE A 75 -6.54 7.60 4.81
N PHE A 76 -7.41 6.96 4.03
CA PHE A 76 -7.04 5.94 3.06
C PHE A 76 -7.14 6.54 1.65
N CYS A 77 -6.01 6.68 0.96
CA CYS A 77 -5.93 7.08 -0.44
C CYS A 77 -5.05 6.08 -1.17
N ARG A 78 -5.63 4.90 -1.43
CA ARG A 78 -4.90 3.77 -2.04
C ARG A 78 -5.28 3.64 -3.50
N ASN A 79 -4.27 3.48 -4.35
CA ASN A 79 -4.38 3.17 -5.77
C ASN A 79 -5.15 4.23 -6.58
N LEU A 80 -5.04 5.50 -6.18
CA LEU A 80 -5.67 6.62 -6.87
C LEU A 80 -4.61 7.56 -7.49
N LEU A 81 -3.54 7.84 -6.76
CA LEU A 81 -2.51 8.80 -7.16
C LEU A 81 -1.71 8.33 -8.39
N ILE A 82 -1.71 7.02 -8.65
CA ILE A 82 -1.09 6.42 -9.85
C ILE A 82 -1.72 6.91 -11.16
N TYR A 83 -2.98 7.37 -11.13
CA TYR A 83 -3.68 7.86 -12.31
C TYR A 83 -3.44 9.35 -12.59
N PHE A 84 -2.75 10.06 -11.70
CA PHE A 84 -2.57 11.51 -11.82
C PHE A 84 -1.22 11.89 -12.41
N GLU A 85 -1.22 12.86 -13.33
CA GLU A 85 -0.03 13.57 -13.76
C GLU A 85 0.69 14.25 -12.58
N PRO A 86 2.02 14.46 -12.61
CA PRO A 86 2.81 14.93 -11.47
C PRO A 86 2.24 16.16 -10.75
N GLY A 87 1.77 17.17 -11.50
CA GLY A 87 1.18 18.38 -10.92
C GLY A 87 -0.17 18.13 -10.23
N ALA A 88 -1.04 17.32 -10.83
CA ALA A 88 -2.32 16.93 -10.21
C ALA A 88 -2.09 16.06 -8.97
N ARG A 89 -1.09 15.19 -9.04
CA ARG A 89 -0.67 14.33 -7.95
C ARG A 89 -0.20 15.13 -6.74
N LYS A 90 0.68 16.11 -6.96
CA LYS A 90 1.12 17.02 -5.91
C LYS A 90 -0.06 17.74 -5.26
N ARG A 91 -0.98 18.31 -6.05
CA ARG A 91 -2.18 18.97 -5.53
C ARG A 91 -3.04 18.02 -4.68
N ALA A 92 -3.24 16.78 -5.14
CA ALA A 92 -3.97 15.78 -4.37
C ALA A 92 -3.29 15.52 -3.01
N VAL A 93 -1.98 15.31 -2.99
CA VAL A 93 -1.22 15.11 -1.74
C VAL A 93 -1.33 16.33 -0.82
N ASP A 94 -1.21 17.55 -1.35
CA ASP A 94 -1.34 18.78 -0.56
C ASP A 94 -2.75 18.88 0.07
N ILE A 95 -3.81 18.55 -0.68
CA ILE A 95 -5.20 18.51 -0.17
C ILE A 95 -5.36 17.46 0.94
N LEU A 96 -4.84 16.24 0.76
CA LEU A 96 -4.90 15.18 1.77
C LEU A 96 -4.11 15.57 3.02
N THR A 97 -2.94 16.17 2.86
CA THR A 97 -2.09 16.68 3.95
C THR A 97 -2.80 17.73 4.77
N ASN A 98 -3.48 18.67 4.09
CA ASN A 98 -4.29 19.69 4.72
C ASN A 98 -5.58 19.13 5.34
N SER A 99 -6.04 17.95 4.92
CA SER A 99 -7.21 17.30 5.51
C SER A 99 -6.84 16.44 6.73
N LEU A 100 -5.57 16.10 6.93
CA LEU A 100 -5.12 15.33 8.10
C LEU A 100 -4.94 16.19 9.34
N THR A 101 -5.30 15.64 10.50
CA THR A 101 -4.87 16.17 11.81
C THR A 101 -3.34 16.16 11.90
N THR A 102 -2.79 16.87 12.88
CA THR A 102 -1.34 16.93 13.09
C THR A 102 -0.72 15.54 13.31
N ARG A 103 -1.46 14.65 13.98
CA ARG A 103 -1.05 13.27 14.30
C ARG A 103 -1.65 12.22 13.37
N GLY A 104 -2.29 12.66 12.29
CA GLY A 104 -3.07 11.80 11.42
C GLY A 104 -2.21 10.85 10.58
N LEU A 105 -2.80 9.72 10.21
CA LEU A 105 -2.16 8.71 9.36
C LEU A 105 -2.72 8.71 7.95
N LEU A 106 -1.82 8.68 6.97
CA LEU A 106 -2.15 8.51 5.56
C LEU A 106 -1.75 7.12 5.08
N PHE A 107 -2.73 6.33 4.64
CA PHE A 107 -2.52 5.01 4.06
C PHE A 107 -2.60 5.10 2.53
N VAL A 108 -1.57 4.60 1.85
CA VAL A 108 -1.50 4.58 0.37
C VAL A 108 -1.25 3.17 -0.18
N GLY A 109 -1.29 3.01 -1.49
CA GLY A 109 -0.88 1.78 -2.19
C GLY A 109 0.64 1.62 -2.23
N CYS A 110 1.13 0.41 -2.54
CA CYS A 110 2.58 0.13 -2.58
C CYS A 110 3.31 1.07 -3.55
N ALA A 111 2.78 1.20 -4.76
CA ALA A 111 3.28 2.05 -5.85
C ALA A 111 3.15 3.57 -5.59
N GLU A 112 2.57 3.99 -4.46
CA GLU A 112 2.36 5.39 -4.11
C GLU A 112 3.31 5.86 -2.99
N THR A 113 4.07 4.92 -2.41
CA THR A 113 5.03 5.14 -1.31
C THR A 113 6.03 6.26 -1.60
N GLY A 114 6.62 6.26 -2.80
CA GLY A 114 7.61 7.27 -3.18
C GLY A 114 7.08 8.70 -3.14
N GLN A 115 5.79 8.89 -3.37
CA GLN A 115 5.16 10.20 -3.38
C GLN A 115 4.96 10.76 -1.98
N MET A 116 4.68 9.89 -1.00
CA MET A 116 4.51 10.32 0.38
C MET A 116 5.83 10.88 0.93
N ILE A 117 6.93 10.19 0.64
CA ILE A 117 8.24 10.54 1.17
C ILE A 117 8.77 11.85 0.55
N THR A 118 8.46 12.13 -0.72
CA THR A 118 8.82 13.42 -1.35
C THR A 118 7.99 14.61 -0.85
N ASN A 119 6.80 14.37 -0.31
CA ASN A 119 5.88 15.42 0.15
C ASN A 119 5.86 15.55 1.69
N GLY A 120 7.00 15.30 2.34
CA GLY A 120 7.13 15.58 3.77
C GLY A 120 6.44 14.57 4.67
N PHE A 121 6.30 13.32 4.23
CA PHE A 121 5.87 12.22 5.07
C PHE A 121 6.99 11.20 5.36
N VAL A 122 6.82 10.49 6.46
CA VAL A 122 7.67 9.38 6.89
C VAL A 122 6.81 8.17 7.19
N SER A 123 7.30 7.00 6.80
CA SER A 123 6.63 5.73 7.11
C SER A 123 6.60 5.50 8.62
N VAL A 124 5.48 4.96 9.11
CA VAL A 124 5.34 4.53 10.52
C VAL A 124 6.11 3.25 10.84
N LYS A 125 6.78 2.64 9.86
CA LYS A 125 7.66 1.47 10.01
C LYS A 125 6.96 0.22 10.59
N GLN A 126 5.66 0.08 10.35
CA GLN A 126 4.94 -1.14 10.68
C GLN A 126 5.00 -2.10 9.48
N PRO A 127 5.39 -3.37 9.66
CA PRO A 127 5.41 -4.37 8.58
C PRO A 127 4.07 -4.45 7.84
N PHE A 128 4.13 -4.66 6.53
CA PHE A 128 2.98 -4.78 5.62
C PHE A 128 2.02 -3.59 5.60
N THR A 129 2.44 -2.44 6.14
CA THR A 129 1.58 -1.26 6.28
C THR A 129 2.20 -0.07 5.55
N PHE A 130 1.54 0.36 4.48
CA PHE A 130 1.90 1.56 3.73
C PHE A 130 1.27 2.81 4.37
N ALA A 131 1.59 3.05 5.65
CA ALA A 131 1.09 4.18 6.43
C ALA A 131 2.18 5.21 6.70
N TYR A 132 1.77 6.47 6.65
CA TYR A 132 2.65 7.63 6.62
C TYR A 132 2.14 8.72 7.56
N ARG A 133 3.07 9.45 8.17
CA ARG A 133 2.81 10.64 9.01
C ARG A 133 3.67 11.82 8.58
N LYS A 134 3.27 13.04 8.97
CA LYS A 134 4.02 14.28 8.63
C LYS A 134 5.40 14.28 9.31
N VAL A 135 6.43 14.77 8.60
CA VAL A 135 7.84 14.82 9.09
C VAL A 135 7.99 15.66 10.35
N GLU A 136 7.27 16.78 10.46
CA GLU A 136 7.32 17.70 11.61
C GLU A 136 7.06 16.97 12.93
N GLU A 137 6.15 15.99 12.91
CA GLU A 137 5.82 15.17 14.10
C GLU A 137 6.96 14.23 14.51
N VAL A 138 7.75 13.69 13.58
CA VAL A 138 8.85 12.77 13.94
C VAL A 138 9.99 13.49 14.63
N ARG A 139 10.20 14.78 14.35
CA ARG A 139 11.17 15.60 15.09
C ARG A 139 10.69 15.82 16.52
N GLU A 140 9.45 16.24 16.71
CA GLU A 140 8.86 16.44 18.04
C GLU A 140 8.84 15.15 18.89
N ILE A 141 8.49 13.99 18.31
CA ILE A 141 8.47 12.70 19.02
C ILE A 141 9.88 12.26 19.44
N ARG A 142 10.89 12.49 18.60
CA ARG A 142 12.29 12.19 18.95
C ARG A 142 12.77 13.08 20.08
N GLU A 143 12.51 14.38 20.00
CA GLU A 143 12.85 15.34 21.05
C GLU A 143 12.14 15.02 22.38
N THR A 144 10.86 14.62 22.36
CA THR A 144 10.15 14.20 23.57
C THR A 144 10.59 12.85 24.13
N ARG A 145 10.99 11.90 23.28
CA ARG A 145 11.55 10.61 23.73
C ARG A 145 12.94 10.79 24.31
N GLU A 146 13.80 11.56 23.66
CA GLU A 146 15.15 11.87 24.14
C GLU A 146 15.08 12.62 25.47
N THR A 147 14.21 13.62 25.63
CA THR A 147 14.01 14.30 26.93
C THR A 147 13.39 13.41 28.01
N ARG A 148 12.50 12.47 27.67
CA ARG A 148 11.99 11.46 28.62
C ARG A 148 13.03 10.44 29.02
N GLU A 149 13.88 10.00 28.10
CA GLU A 149 14.99 9.10 28.38
C GLU A 149 16.07 9.82 29.20
N MET A 150 16.40 11.06 28.90
CA MET A 150 17.35 11.86 29.70
C MET A 150 16.87 12.09 31.14
N ARG A 151 15.55 12.30 31.34
CA ARG A 151 14.95 12.37 32.69
C ARG A 151 14.88 11.02 33.39
N ARG A 152 14.70 9.92 32.64
CA ARG A 152 14.63 8.56 33.19
C ARG A 152 16.00 8.02 33.62
N TRP A 153 17.08 8.55 33.07
CA TRP A 153 18.47 8.20 33.39
C TRP A 153 19.20 9.31 34.19
N GLY A 154 18.52 10.42 34.50
CA GLY A 154 19.11 11.58 35.18
C GLY A 154 19.14 11.49 36.70
N ASP A 155 18.36 10.60 37.32
CA ASP A 155 18.14 10.59 38.78
C ASP A 155 18.54 9.26 39.47
N GLY A 156 19.35 8.41 38.83
CA GLY A 156 19.72 7.10 39.39
C GLY A 156 21.17 6.72 39.13
N GLU A 157 21.89 6.45 40.23
CA GLU A 157 23.31 6.09 40.35
C GLU A 157 23.89 5.21 39.23
N MET A 158 25.13 5.53 38.81
CA MET A 158 25.97 4.66 38.00
C MET A 158 26.31 3.36 38.77
N GLY A 159 25.55 2.29 38.51
CA GLY A 159 25.78 0.94 39.04
C GLY A 159 26.07 -0.09 37.92
N ARG A 160 27.14 -0.86 38.09
CA ARG A 160 27.65 -1.92 37.17
C ARG A 160 26.76 -3.19 37.14
N GLY A 161 26.79 -3.91 36.00
CA GLY A 161 26.36 -5.32 35.85
C GLY A 161 25.06 -5.46 35.04
N GLY A 162 24.80 -6.47 34.22
CA GLY A 162 25.42 -7.76 33.94
C GLY A 162 24.35 -8.62 33.25
N ASP A 163 24.78 -9.33 32.21
CA ASP A 163 24.02 -10.11 31.21
C ASP A 163 23.03 -11.14 31.80
N LYS A 164 21.69 -10.90 31.73
CA LYS A 164 20.62 -11.87 32.15
C LYS A 164 19.29 -11.74 31.40
N GLY A 165 19.27 -11.31 30.13
CA GLY A 165 18.02 -11.10 29.38
C GLY A 165 17.64 -12.17 28.35
N GLU A 166 18.58 -13.03 27.93
CA GLU A 166 18.41 -13.81 26.70
C GLU A 166 17.88 -15.24 26.87
N GLU A 167 17.81 -15.76 28.10
CA GLU A 167 17.44 -17.17 28.34
C GLU A 167 15.91 -17.38 28.47
N GLU A 168 15.17 -16.38 28.95
CA GLU A 168 13.72 -16.45 29.21
C GLU A 168 12.86 -16.37 27.92
N ILE A 169 13.44 -15.84 26.83
CA ILE A 169 12.77 -15.71 25.52
C ILE A 169 12.87 -17.02 24.69
N ARG A 170 13.87 -17.88 24.98
CA ARG A 170 14.10 -19.13 24.24
C ARG A 170 13.15 -20.27 24.62
N GLU A 171 12.60 -20.29 25.83
CA GLU A 171 11.71 -21.38 26.27
C GLU A 171 10.27 -21.27 25.73
N ARG A 172 9.79 -20.05 25.46
CA ARG A 172 8.41 -19.83 24.95
C ARG A 172 8.19 -20.23 23.49
N ARG A 173 9.25 -20.51 22.73
CA ARG A 173 9.18 -20.96 21.32
C ARG A 173 9.08 -22.48 21.15
N ARG A 174 9.09 -23.26 22.24
CA ARG A 174 9.11 -24.74 22.19
C ARG A 174 7.77 -25.44 22.43
N GLN A 175 6.67 -24.73 22.69
CA GLN A 175 5.37 -25.37 22.94
C GLN A 175 4.24 -24.70 22.14
N GLY A 176 3.70 -25.41 21.15
CA GLY A 176 2.54 -24.96 20.38
C GLY A 176 2.29 -25.75 19.09
N ARG A 177 2.16 -27.07 19.20
CA ARG A 177 1.85 -28.01 18.11
C ARG A 177 0.32 -28.11 17.93
N TRP A 178 -0.20 -27.96 16.71
CA TRP A 178 -1.60 -28.33 16.40
C TRP A 178 -1.71 -29.15 15.11
N ARG A 179 -2.53 -30.20 15.20
CA ARG A 179 -2.72 -31.33 14.28
C ARG A 179 -3.69 -30.99 13.13
N HIS A 180 -3.47 -31.65 12.00
CA HIS A 180 -4.35 -31.73 10.84
C HIS A 180 -5.69 -32.43 11.13
N GLY A 181 -6.74 -32.04 10.40
CA GLY A 181 -7.99 -32.77 10.20
C GLY A 181 -8.53 -32.53 8.78
N GLU A 182 -8.94 -33.61 8.11
CA GLU A 182 -9.27 -33.74 6.68
C GLU A 182 -10.78 -33.58 6.34
N THR A 183 -11.08 -33.70 5.03
CA THR A 183 -12.34 -34.05 4.30
C THR A 183 -13.14 -32.87 3.68
N ARG A 184 -13.21 -32.71 2.33
CA ARG A 184 -14.02 -33.39 1.27
C ARG A 184 -15.53 -33.20 1.50
N GLU A 185 -16.42 -32.92 0.54
CA GLU A 185 -16.46 -32.85 -0.93
C GLU A 185 -17.83 -32.23 -1.33
N THR A 186 -18.03 -31.98 -2.64
CA THR A 186 -19.31 -31.96 -3.40
C THR A 186 -19.91 -30.62 -3.87
N SER A 187 -19.85 -30.43 -5.21
CA SER A 187 -20.97 -30.28 -6.18
C SER A 187 -22.15 -29.34 -5.86
N LYS A 188 -22.82 -28.65 -6.79
CA LYS A 188 -22.84 -28.55 -8.26
C LYS A 188 -23.79 -27.37 -8.60
N ASN A 189 -23.63 -26.81 -9.80
CA ASN A 189 -24.62 -26.15 -10.67
C ASN A 189 -25.67 -25.18 -10.10
N SER A 190 -25.74 -23.97 -10.66
CA SER A 190 -26.75 -23.66 -11.69
C SER A 190 -26.55 -22.26 -12.30
N GLN A 191 -26.74 -22.23 -13.61
CA GLN A 191 -26.61 -21.15 -14.59
C GLN A 191 -27.86 -20.23 -14.67
N PHE A 192 -27.71 -19.18 -15.50
CA PHE A 192 -28.71 -18.36 -16.23
C PHE A 192 -28.73 -16.85 -15.87
N PRO A 193 -29.18 -15.94 -16.76
CA PRO A 193 -28.45 -15.38 -17.91
C PRO A 193 -28.41 -13.82 -17.87
N ILE A 194 -27.49 -13.17 -18.59
CA ILE A 194 -27.38 -11.69 -18.63
C ILE A 194 -27.74 -11.15 -20.03
N PRO A 195 -28.75 -10.27 -20.17
CA PRO A 195 -29.00 -9.56 -21.42
C PRO A 195 -28.05 -8.36 -21.61
N ASN A 196 -27.62 -8.19 -22.86
CA ASN A 196 -26.74 -7.13 -23.37
C ASN A 196 -27.28 -5.71 -23.10
N SER A 197 -26.40 -4.80 -22.65
CA SER A 197 -26.53 -3.37 -22.94
C SER A 197 -25.22 -2.84 -23.53
N GLN A 198 -25.26 -2.52 -24.82
CA GLN A 198 -24.19 -1.90 -25.59
C GLN A 198 -23.99 -0.44 -25.15
N PHE A 199 -22.73 -0.01 -25.03
CA PHE A 199 -22.35 1.40 -25.03
C PHE A 199 -21.39 1.68 -26.21
N PRO A 200 -21.39 2.92 -26.76
CA PRO A 200 -20.87 3.20 -28.08
C PRO A 200 -19.33 3.13 -28.18
N ASN A 201 -18.88 2.56 -29.29
CA ASN A 201 -17.49 2.52 -29.75
C ASN A 201 -16.90 3.93 -29.88
N ASN A 202 -15.88 4.25 -29.08
CA ASN A 202 -15.01 5.38 -29.39
C ASN A 202 -13.77 4.84 -30.14
N LYS A 203 -13.71 5.09 -31.44
CA LYS A 203 -12.58 4.70 -32.30
C LYS A 203 -11.31 5.44 -31.84
N GLN A 204 -10.31 4.71 -31.36
CA GLN A 204 -8.96 5.26 -31.19
C GLN A 204 -8.20 5.21 -32.54
N PRO A 205 -7.37 6.22 -32.86
CA PRO A 205 -6.53 6.21 -34.05
C PRO A 205 -5.43 5.15 -33.91
N THR A 206 -5.22 4.41 -34.99
CA THR A 206 -4.26 3.30 -35.11
C THR A 206 -2.82 3.79 -35.24
N THR A 207 -2.02 3.65 -34.18
CA THR A 207 -0.56 3.38 -34.23
C THR A 207 -0.11 2.78 -32.87
N ASN A 208 0.76 1.75 -32.89
CA ASN A 208 1.42 1.07 -31.74
C ASN A 208 0.71 -0.08 -30.97
N ASN A 209 0.32 -1.15 -31.68
CA ASN A 209 -0.26 -2.36 -31.06
C ASN A 209 0.70 -3.23 -30.19
N GLN A 210 2.03 -3.11 -30.31
CA GLN A 210 2.98 -3.92 -29.50
C GLN A 210 3.38 -3.25 -28.16
N GLN A 211 3.46 -1.91 -28.12
CA GLN A 211 3.74 -1.17 -26.87
C GLN A 211 2.51 -1.06 -25.96
N GLN A 212 1.30 -0.96 -26.54
CA GLN A 212 0.06 -0.94 -25.75
C GLN A 212 -0.25 -2.29 -25.09
N THR A 213 0.01 -3.41 -25.77
CA THR A 213 -0.22 -4.76 -25.22
C THR A 213 0.79 -5.13 -24.14
N THR A 214 2.04 -4.67 -24.25
CA THR A 214 3.07 -4.87 -23.23
C THR A 214 2.80 -4.02 -21.98
N ASN A 215 2.49 -2.73 -22.12
CA ASN A 215 2.09 -1.90 -20.96
C ASN A 215 0.88 -2.47 -20.21
N ASN A 216 -0.08 -3.07 -20.91
CA ASN A 216 -1.26 -3.67 -20.30
C ASN A 216 -0.92 -4.87 -19.37
N LYS A 217 0.09 -5.67 -19.70
CA LYS A 217 0.51 -6.81 -18.86
C LYS A 217 1.15 -6.36 -17.55
N LEU A 218 2.00 -5.34 -17.59
CA LEU A 218 2.64 -4.81 -16.39
C LEU A 218 1.64 -4.11 -15.47
N GLU A 219 0.68 -3.36 -16.02
CA GLU A 219 -0.42 -2.80 -15.25
C GLU A 219 -1.31 -3.88 -14.64
N THR A 220 -1.56 -4.98 -15.36
CA THR A 220 -2.28 -6.13 -14.82
C THR A 220 -1.55 -6.74 -13.61
N ALA A 221 -0.22 -6.89 -13.69
CA ALA A 221 0.57 -7.40 -12.56
C ALA A 221 0.50 -6.46 -11.36
N ARG A 222 0.53 -5.15 -11.61
CA ARG A 222 0.35 -4.12 -10.58
C ARG A 222 -1.02 -4.21 -9.92
N HIS A 223 -2.07 -4.43 -10.71
CA HIS A 223 -3.40 -4.66 -10.19
C HIS A 223 -3.44 -5.92 -9.31
N LEU A 224 -2.87 -7.04 -9.75
CA LEU A 224 -2.80 -8.27 -8.92
C LEU A 224 -2.07 -8.03 -7.59
N ALA A 225 -0.95 -7.30 -7.61
CA ALA A 225 -0.20 -6.94 -6.42
C ALA A 225 -1.05 -6.12 -5.44
N ASN A 226 -1.73 -5.09 -5.94
CA ASN A 226 -2.64 -4.25 -5.14
C ASN A 226 -3.82 -5.05 -4.57
N GLN A 227 -4.20 -6.14 -5.23
CA GLN A 227 -5.24 -7.03 -4.76
C GLN A 227 -4.76 -8.03 -3.69
N GLY A 228 -3.46 -8.07 -3.39
CA GLY A 228 -2.84 -9.04 -2.48
C GLY A 228 -2.58 -10.41 -3.12
N ARG A 229 -2.77 -10.54 -4.44
CA ARG A 229 -2.47 -11.76 -5.21
C ARG A 229 -1.01 -11.71 -5.65
N LEU A 230 -0.11 -11.77 -4.67
CA LEU A 230 1.30 -11.45 -4.86
C LEU A 230 2.02 -12.49 -5.72
N GLU A 231 1.75 -13.78 -5.53
CA GLU A 231 2.37 -14.86 -6.30
C GLU A 231 2.02 -14.77 -7.78
N GLU A 232 0.77 -14.43 -8.10
CA GLU A 232 0.33 -14.24 -9.49
C GLU A 232 0.93 -12.99 -10.11
N ALA A 233 1.10 -11.92 -9.31
CA ALA A 233 1.81 -10.72 -9.74
C ALA A 233 3.29 -11.02 -10.05
N VAL A 234 3.96 -11.87 -9.25
CA VAL A 234 5.33 -12.35 -9.52
C VAL A 234 5.37 -13.06 -10.87
N THR A 235 4.55 -14.09 -11.07
CA THR A 235 4.55 -14.87 -12.32
C THR A 235 4.31 -14.00 -13.54
N LEU A 236 3.39 -13.04 -13.45
CA LEU A 236 3.09 -12.14 -14.55
C LEU A 236 4.25 -11.15 -14.83
N CYS A 237 4.90 -10.63 -13.78
CA CYS A 237 6.09 -9.78 -13.93
C CYS A 237 7.27 -10.54 -14.53
N GLU A 238 7.54 -11.77 -14.09
CA GLU A 238 8.62 -12.60 -14.63
C GLU A 238 8.39 -12.93 -16.11
N ASN A 239 7.16 -13.32 -16.46
CA ASN A 239 6.78 -13.55 -17.86
C ASN A 239 6.93 -12.29 -18.71
N TYR A 240 6.60 -11.13 -18.16
CA TYR A 240 6.79 -9.85 -18.83
C TYR A 240 8.28 -9.55 -19.05
N LEU A 241 9.12 -9.74 -18.03
CA LEU A 241 10.56 -9.53 -18.06
C LEU A 241 11.29 -10.50 -18.99
N ASN A 242 10.77 -11.71 -19.18
CA ASN A 242 11.29 -12.66 -20.18
C ASN A 242 11.25 -12.07 -21.61
N GLN A 243 10.24 -11.24 -21.89
CA GLN A 243 10.07 -10.54 -23.17
C GLN A 243 10.72 -9.15 -23.16
N ASN A 244 10.87 -8.52 -22.00
CA ASN A 244 11.30 -7.13 -21.84
C ASN A 244 12.39 -6.99 -20.76
N ARG A 245 13.58 -7.57 -21.01
CA ARG A 245 14.66 -7.68 -20.01
C ARG A 245 15.26 -6.35 -19.55
N THR A 246 14.99 -5.25 -20.24
CA THR A 246 15.54 -3.91 -19.94
C THR A 246 14.51 -2.97 -19.34
N ASN A 247 13.32 -3.46 -18.94
CA ASN A 247 12.30 -2.63 -18.34
C ASN A 247 12.54 -2.45 -16.82
N ALA A 248 13.03 -1.27 -16.43
CA ALA A 248 13.32 -0.96 -15.02
C ALA A 248 12.04 -0.98 -14.15
N GLN A 249 10.91 -0.49 -14.65
CA GLN A 249 9.65 -0.44 -13.89
C GLN A 249 9.10 -1.82 -13.55
N ALA A 250 9.32 -2.81 -14.43
CA ALA A 250 8.96 -4.19 -14.16
C ALA A 250 9.81 -4.80 -13.04
N TYR A 251 11.11 -4.46 -12.97
CA TYR A 251 11.96 -4.86 -11.86
C TYR A 251 11.60 -4.17 -10.54
N ILE A 252 11.21 -2.88 -10.58
CA ILE A 252 10.72 -2.16 -9.40
C ILE A 252 9.45 -2.82 -8.86
N LEU A 253 8.47 -3.08 -9.73
CA LEU A 253 7.23 -3.74 -9.34
C LEU A 253 7.48 -5.13 -8.76
N LEU A 254 8.37 -5.92 -9.38
CA LEU A 254 8.72 -7.24 -8.86
C LEU A 254 9.39 -7.14 -7.48
N GLY A 255 10.27 -6.15 -7.29
CA GLY A 255 10.86 -5.85 -5.99
C GLY A 255 9.80 -5.52 -4.93
N GLU A 256 8.84 -4.64 -5.24
CA GLU A 256 7.72 -4.31 -4.35
C GLU A 256 6.87 -5.54 -3.98
N VAL A 257 6.58 -6.39 -4.97
CA VAL A 257 5.80 -7.63 -4.76
C VAL A 257 6.55 -8.58 -3.84
N TYR A 258 7.87 -8.75 -4.02
CA TYR A 258 8.68 -9.58 -3.13
C TYR A 258 8.82 -8.98 -1.73
N GLN A 259 8.83 -7.66 -1.57
CA GLN A 259 8.71 -7.05 -0.23
C GLN A 259 7.34 -7.37 0.39
N GLY A 260 6.27 -7.37 -0.39
CA GLY A 260 4.95 -7.81 0.05
C GLY A 260 4.91 -9.28 0.50
N LEU A 261 5.73 -10.13 -0.11
CA LEU A 261 5.94 -11.54 0.24
C LEU A 261 6.94 -11.75 1.40
N ASP A 262 7.44 -10.66 2.01
CA ASP A 262 8.50 -10.67 3.04
C ASP A 262 9.85 -11.26 2.57
N ASN A 263 10.05 -11.40 1.27
CA ASN A 263 11.31 -11.85 0.69
C ASN A 263 12.20 -10.65 0.33
N ASN A 264 12.75 -10.02 1.36
CA ASN A 264 13.59 -8.83 1.22
C ASN A 264 14.90 -9.09 0.45
N GLU A 265 15.40 -10.33 0.45
CA GLU A 265 16.61 -10.70 -0.31
C GLU A 265 16.35 -10.62 -1.81
N GLN A 266 15.27 -11.24 -2.28
CA GLN A 266 14.88 -11.14 -3.69
C GLN A 266 14.50 -9.72 -4.07
N ALA A 267 13.74 -9.03 -3.22
CA ALA A 267 13.36 -7.65 -3.47
C ALA A 267 14.57 -6.74 -3.71
N GLU A 268 15.60 -6.84 -2.86
CA GLU A 268 16.86 -6.11 -3.02
C GLU A 268 17.55 -6.42 -4.35
N GLN A 269 17.62 -7.69 -4.75
CA GLN A 269 18.21 -8.07 -6.04
C GLN A 269 17.50 -7.40 -7.22
N TYR A 270 16.17 -7.33 -7.18
CA TYR A 270 15.40 -6.68 -8.24
C TYR A 270 15.53 -5.15 -8.21
N PHE A 271 15.62 -4.52 -7.04
CA PHE A 271 15.93 -3.09 -6.97
C PHE A 271 17.33 -2.78 -7.50
N HIS A 272 18.32 -3.63 -7.23
CA HIS A 272 19.64 -3.49 -7.84
C HIS A 272 19.60 -3.60 -9.38
N LYS A 273 18.82 -4.54 -9.93
CA LYS A 273 18.60 -4.64 -11.39
C LYS A 273 17.91 -3.39 -11.95
N ALA A 274 16.92 -2.84 -11.25
CA ALA A 274 16.29 -1.60 -11.63
C ALA A 274 17.27 -0.41 -11.62
N ILE A 275 18.11 -0.28 -10.59
CA ILE A 275 19.14 0.76 -10.49
C ILE A 275 20.22 0.58 -11.58
N TYR A 276 20.54 -0.66 -11.95
CA TYR A 276 21.49 -0.91 -13.02
C TYR A 276 20.98 -0.36 -14.36
N LEU A 277 19.70 -0.56 -14.66
CA LEU A 277 19.05 -0.06 -15.87
C LEU A 277 18.79 1.45 -15.80
N GLU A 278 18.33 1.93 -14.66
CA GLU A 278 18.04 3.34 -14.40
C GLU A 278 18.77 3.80 -13.13
N PRO A 279 20.03 4.28 -13.24
CA PRO A 279 20.84 4.68 -12.08
C PRO A 279 20.21 5.80 -11.24
N ASN A 280 19.34 6.60 -11.85
CA ASN A 280 18.67 7.70 -11.18
C ASN A 280 17.20 7.38 -10.85
N SER A 281 16.83 6.09 -10.87
CA SER A 281 15.51 5.63 -10.44
C SER A 281 15.31 5.91 -8.96
N TYR A 282 14.53 6.96 -8.68
CA TYR A 282 14.18 7.37 -7.33
C TYR A 282 13.49 6.24 -6.55
N GLU A 283 12.53 5.56 -7.19
CA GLU A 283 11.73 4.49 -6.58
C GLU A 283 12.63 3.33 -6.14
N ALA A 284 13.48 2.81 -7.03
CA ALA A 284 14.37 1.69 -6.71
C ALA A 284 15.38 2.05 -5.59
N LEU A 285 15.97 3.24 -5.64
CA LEU A 285 16.89 3.72 -4.60
C LEU A 285 16.21 3.83 -3.23
N LEU A 286 14.96 4.28 -3.22
CA LEU A 286 14.18 4.45 -2.00
C LEU A 286 13.84 3.11 -1.36
N HIS A 287 13.32 2.16 -2.14
CA HIS A 287 13.00 0.83 -1.64
C HIS A 287 14.24 0.11 -1.09
N LEU A 288 15.38 0.23 -1.79
CA LEU A 288 16.64 -0.32 -1.29
C LEU A 288 17.08 0.35 0.03
N ALA A 289 16.96 1.67 0.15
CA ALA A 289 17.27 2.37 1.39
C ALA A 289 16.39 1.89 2.57
N LEU A 290 15.11 1.61 2.31
CA LEU A 290 14.18 1.08 3.32
C LEU A 290 14.56 -0.34 3.74
N ILE A 291 14.91 -1.23 2.79
CA ILE A 291 15.39 -2.59 3.11
C ILE A 291 16.63 -2.52 3.99
N LYS A 292 17.61 -1.68 3.62
CA LYS A 292 18.85 -1.50 4.38
C LYS A 292 18.60 -0.99 5.79
N GLU A 293 17.69 -0.04 5.95
CA GLU A 293 17.34 0.47 7.28
C GLU A 293 16.62 -0.57 8.15
N HIS A 294 15.73 -1.37 7.56
CA HIS A 294 15.04 -2.45 8.27
C HIS A 294 16.01 -3.55 8.76
N ARG A 295 17.11 -3.78 8.03
CA ARG A 295 18.17 -4.70 8.43
C ARG A 295 19.22 -4.09 9.38
N GLY A 296 19.06 -2.83 9.79
CA GLY A 296 20.02 -2.12 10.64
C GLY A 296 21.28 -1.65 9.92
N GLU A 297 21.33 -1.73 8.59
CA GLU A 297 22.45 -1.27 7.75
C GLU A 297 22.39 0.26 7.56
N HIS A 298 22.44 1.02 8.66
CA HIS A 298 22.20 2.47 8.68
C HIS A 298 23.19 3.26 7.80
N LYS A 299 24.45 2.83 7.72
CA LYS A 299 25.47 3.48 6.87
C LYS A 299 25.10 3.36 5.39
N SER A 300 24.75 2.16 4.94
CA SER A 300 24.31 1.88 3.56
C SER A 300 23.04 2.65 3.21
N ALA A 301 22.06 2.66 4.11
CA ALA A 301 20.82 3.42 3.95
C ALA A 301 21.10 4.95 3.83
N ALA A 302 22.02 5.49 4.64
CA ALA A 302 22.38 6.91 4.60
C ALA A 302 23.03 7.31 3.26
N ILE A 303 23.86 6.45 2.67
CA ILE A 303 24.46 6.67 1.35
C ILE A 303 23.37 6.77 0.27
N LEU A 304 22.43 5.83 0.27
CA LEU A 304 21.32 5.82 -0.69
C LEU A 304 20.43 7.06 -0.51
N ARG A 305 20.13 7.46 0.74
CA ARG A 305 19.37 8.68 1.05
C ARG A 305 20.06 9.95 0.55
N ARG A 306 21.39 10.05 0.70
CA ARG A 306 22.16 11.19 0.17
C ARG A 306 22.10 11.24 -1.36
N ARG A 307 22.16 10.09 -2.03
CA ARG A 307 21.99 9.99 -3.49
C ARG A 307 20.59 10.46 -3.91
N ILE A 308 19.55 10.00 -3.22
CA ILE A 308 18.16 10.43 -3.44
C ILE A 308 18.01 11.95 -3.26
N GLN A 309 18.60 12.53 -2.21
CA GLN A 309 18.52 13.96 -1.95
C GLN A 309 19.15 14.79 -3.08
N ARG A 310 20.29 14.35 -3.64
CA ARG A 310 20.90 15.01 -4.81
C ARG A 310 20.01 14.95 -6.04
N LEU A 311 19.34 13.82 -6.28
CA LEU A 311 18.40 13.68 -7.41
C LEU A 311 17.19 14.62 -7.28
N LEU A 312 16.69 14.84 -6.06
CA LEU A 312 15.60 15.78 -5.80
C LEU A 312 16.05 17.25 -5.89
N GLY A 313 17.28 17.56 -5.47
CA GLY A 313 17.85 18.90 -5.56
C GLY A 313 18.22 19.33 -6.98
N ALA A 314 18.56 18.39 -7.86
CA ALA A 314 18.90 18.67 -9.27
C ALA A 314 17.68 18.85 -10.21
N ARG A 315 16.46 18.78 -9.67
CA ARG A 315 15.21 18.84 -10.44
C ARG A 315 14.59 20.25 -10.55
N TRP A 316 15.34 21.30 -10.17
CA TRP A 316 14.88 22.69 -10.13
C TRP A 316 15.84 23.62 -10.85
#